data_AF-A0A388PHW0-F1
#
_entry.id   AF-A0A388PHW0-F1
#
_cell.length_a   1.000
_cell.length_b   1.000
_cell.length_c   1.000
_cell.angle_alpha   90.00
_cell.angle_beta   90.00
_cell.angle_gamma   90.00
#
_symmetry.space_group_name_H-M   'P 1'
#
loop_
_entity.id
_entity.type
_entity.pdbx_description
1 polymer ?
#
loop_
_entity_poly.entity_id
_entity_poly.type
_entity_poly.pdbx_seq_one_letter_code
_entity_poly.pdbx_strand_id
1 'polypeptide(L)'
;MKSDGKPAEVTAAKAAVTTLSTELAAELDVVEKARQASVLAAKTEALGILSTAVAESINDRKQEGSEKLVLFLAEKLARKVKRVKPDAAVDPNAYTAANAEDEITKLLRLEENKDSLIAQARGFFAKGQLAAFLRDPVKSDFYFKKISANYKAEELSPTILAIVGDHMLAKGETKNSEGYFQYIMEHHRSSEYADYGFAGLAEIRLIQKKYKEALDLCVEAIDNGVVMSKEKDIRFIKARALAEMKKYPEAKAEFEEIAKTKEWKGETTAGCLYWLGVMEERQGNNAEAVAYYRRTYQAWKKYELWSAKGYLGAARLFATKLDQKKEAKEIITEMLSKDRIKDTPEATEARILSTNSNRPCVPLSAPS
;
A
#
# COMPACT_ATOMS: atom_id res chain seq x y z
N MET A 1 -27.69 31.34 -67.73
CA MET A 1 -28.11 32.39 -66.78
C MET A 1 -29.21 31.80 -65.91
N LYS A 2 -29.22 31.80 -64.60
CA LYS A 2 -28.27 32.20 -63.55
C LYS A 2 -28.70 31.38 -62.33
N SER A 3 -27.78 30.64 -61.71
CA SER A 3 -28.00 29.85 -60.51
C SER A 3 -27.73 30.69 -59.26
N ASP A 4 -28.47 31.78 -59.04
CA ASP A 4 -28.08 32.82 -58.07
C ASP A 4 -29.08 33.02 -56.91
N GLY A 5 -29.76 31.95 -56.47
CA GLY A 5 -30.73 32.02 -55.34
C GLY A 5 -30.31 31.31 -54.05
N LYS A 6 -29.37 30.35 -54.09
CA LYS A 6 -29.04 29.48 -52.95
C LYS A 6 -27.95 29.95 -51.96
N PRO A 7 -27.03 30.90 -52.27
CA PRO A 7 -25.98 31.27 -51.32
C PRO A 7 -26.44 32.13 -50.14
N ALA A 8 -27.37 33.07 -50.36
CA ALA A 8 -27.76 34.05 -49.35
C ALA A 8 -28.63 33.46 -48.23
N GLU A 9 -29.63 32.65 -48.56
CA GLU A 9 -30.48 31.96 -47.57
C GLU A 9 -29.69 30.96 -46.72
N VAL A 10 -28.76 30.21 -47.35
CA VAL A 10 -27.87 29.29 -46.63
C VAL A 10 -26.92 30.05 -45.69
N THR A 11 -26.49 31.26 -46.08
CA THR A 11 -25.63 32.12 -45.24
C THR A 11 -26.41 32.69 -44.05
N ALA A 12 -27.65 33.14 -44.27
CA ALA A 12 -28.54 33.62 -43.21
C ALA A 12 -28.91 32.50 -42.23
N ALA A 13 -29.22 31.29 -42.73
CA ALA A 13 -29.49 30.13 -41.89
C ALA A 13 -28.26 29.73 -41.04
N LYS A 14 -27.05 29.74 -41.62
CA LYS A 14 -25.81 29.50 -40.85
C LYS A 14 -25.58 30.56 -39.77
N ALA A 15 -25.85 31.83 -40.06
CA ALA A 15 -25.75 32.90 -39.06
C ALA A 15 -26.74 32.67 -37.91
N ALA A 16 -28.00 32.35 -38.21
CA ALA A 16 -29.02 32.05 -37.19
C ALA A 16 -28.67 30.83 -36.32
N VAL A 17 -28.16 29.75 -36.93
CA VAL A 17 -27.69 28.56 -36.19
C VAL A 17 -26.50 28.91 -35.29
N THR A 18 -25.61 29.79 -35.73
CA THR A 18 -24.47 30.24 -34.92
C THR A 18 -24.96 31.03 -33.70
N THR A 19 -25.91 31.95 -33.88
CA THR A 19 -26.51 32.71 -32.78
C THR A 19 -27.21 31.80 -31.76
N LEU A 20 -28.06 30.88 -32.23
CA LEU A 20 -28.73 29.91 -31.35
C LEU A 20 -27.74 29.01 -30.60
N SER A 21 -26.65 28.60 -31.28
CA SER A 21 -25.59 27.83 -30.63
C SER A 21 -24.87 28.62 -29.54
N THR A 22 -24.65 29.92 -29.73
CA THR A 22 -24.03 30.78 -28.71
C THR A 22 -24.96 31.05 -27.52
N GLU A 23 -26.25 31.24 -27.78
CA GLU A 23 -27.27 31.42 -26.73
C GLU A 23 -27.42 30.15 -25.89
N LEU A 24 -27.53 28.98 -26.54
CA LEU A 24 -27.60 27.69 -25.86
C LEU A 24 -26.35 27.42 -25.02
N ALA A 25 -25.16 27.79 -25.50
CA ALA A 25 -23.92 27.65 -24.73
C ALA A 25 -23.91 28.54 -23.47
N ALA A 26 -24.45 29.76 -23.57
CA ALA A 26 -24.57 30.67 -22.43
C ALA A 26 -25.59 30.16 -21.39
N GLU A 27 -26.73 29.64 -21.83
CA GLU A 27 -27.72 29.03 -20.93
C GLU A 27 -27.17 27.78 -20.24
N LEU A 28 -26.46 26.92 -20.98
CA LEU A 28 -25.83 25.72 -20.43
C LEU A 28 -24.78 26.07 -19.36
N ASP A 29 -24.00 27.13 -19.57
CA ASP A 29 -23.01 27.62 -18.60
C ASP A 29 -23.67 28.11 -17.30
N VAL A 30 -24.82 28.79 -17.38
CA VAL A 30 -25.59 29.21 -16.20
C VAL A 30 -26.11 27.99 -15.42
N VAL A 31 -26.70 27.01 -16.13
CA VAL A 31 -27.20 25.77 -15.51
C VAL A 31 -26.06 24.98 -14.87
N GLU A 32 -24.92 24.88 -15.54
CA GLU A 32 -23.77 24.15 -15.03
C GLU A 32 -23.16 24.84 -13.80
N LYS A 33 -23.06 26.17 -13.78
CA LYS A 33 -22.64 26.93 -12.59
C LYS A 33 -23.57 26.74 -11.41
N ALA A 34 -24.89 26.81 -11.64
CA ALA A 34 -25.90 26.58 -10.60
C ALA A 34 -25.80 25.14 -10.04
N ARG A 35 -25.63 24.15 -10.92
CA ARG A 35 -25.42 22.75 -10.55
C ARG A 35 -24.14 22.58 -9.71
N GLN A 36 -23.04 23.19 -10.12
CA GLN A 36 -21.77 23.14 -9.38
C GLN A 36 -21.89 23.78 -7.99
N ALA A 37 -22.56 24.92 -7.88
CA ALA A 37 -22.83 25.58 -6.61
C ALA A 37 -23.68 24.70 -5.67
N SER A 38 -24.75 24.09 -6.19
CA SER A 38 -25.59 23.15 -5.43
C SER A 38 -24.80 21.93 -4.94
N VAL A 39 -23.97 21.33 -5.81
CA VAL A 39 -23.10 20.20 -5.46
C VAL A 39 -22.07 20.60 -4.39
N LEU A 40 -21.52 21.81 -4.46
CA LEU A 40 -20.59 22.32 -3.45
C LEU A 40 -21.26 22.54 -2.10
N ALA A 41 -22.47 23.11 -2.08
CA ALA A 41 -23.26 23.29 -0.87
C ALA A 41 -23.56 21.94 -0.18
N ALA A 42 -24.05 20.96 -0.93
CA ALA A 42 -24.32 19.62 -0.40
C ALA A 42 -23.06 18.91 0.15
N LYS A 43 -21.91 19.08 -0.51
CA LYS A 43 -20.63 18.56 0.01
C LYS A 43 -20.21 19.23 1.32
N THR A 44 -20.45 20.54 1.43
CA THR A 44 -20.11 21.32 2.63
C THR A 44 -20.99 20.90 3.81
N GLU A 45 -22.29 20.73 3.57
CA GLU A 45 -23.25 20.22 4.56
C GLU A 45 -22.86 18.82 5.03
N ALA A 46 -22.57 17.91 4.10
CA ALA A 46 -22.14 16.54 4.43
C ALA A 46 -20.85 16.51 5.27
N LEU A 47 -19.88 17.39 4.99
CA LEU A 47 -18.68 17.54 5.82
C LEU A 47 -19.01 18.08 7.22
N GLY A 48 -19.95 19.02 7.33
CA GLY A 48 -20.43 19.55 8.62
C GLY A 48 -21.10 18.50 9.49
N ILE A 49 -21.94 17.65 8.89
CA ILE A 49 -22.58 16.51 9.58
C ILE A 49 -21.52 15.53 10.08
N LEU A 50 -20.57 15.16 9.21
CA LEU A 50 -19.50 14.23 9.55
C LEU A 50 -18.58 14.80 10.67
N SER A 51 -18.23 16.07 10.58
CA SER A 51 -17.46 16.79 11.61
C SER A 51 -18.19 16.81 12.95
N THR A 52 -19.51 17.04 12.95
CA THR A 52 -20.32 17.05 14.18
C THR A 52 -20.34 15.66 14.83
N ALA A 53 -20.56 14.60 14.04
CA ALA A 53 -20.52 13.23 14.54
C ALA A 53 -19.14 12.83 15.11
N VAL A 54 -18.04 13.30 14.49
CA VAL A 54 -16.70 13.09 15.05
C VAL A 54 -16.52 13.87 16.35
N ALA A 55 -16.94 15.14 16.40
CA ALA A 55 -16.77 15.97 17.60
C ALA A 55 -17.47 15.38 18.84
N GLU A 56 -18.61 14.72 18.67
CA GLU A 56 -19.34 14.03 19.75
C GLU A 56 -18.53 12.88 20.37
N SER A 57 -17.63 12.26 19.60
CA SER A 57 -16.93 11.03 19.98
C SER A 57 -15.40 11.18 20.03
N ILE A 58 -14.85 12.33 19.64
CA ILE A 58 -13.40 12.54 19.48
C ILE A 58 -12.60 12.34 20.77
N ASN A 59 -13.23 12.54 21.92
CA ASN A 59 -12.62 12.31 23.24
C ASN A 59 -12.89 10.91 23.80
N ASP A 60 -13.77 10.12 23.19
CA ASP A 60 -14.08 8.77 23.67
C ASP A 60 -13.17 7.74 23.00
N ARG A 61 -12.21 7.23 23.78
CA ARG A 61 -11.28 6.17 23.35
C ARG A 61 -11.97 4.84 23.03
N LYS A 62 -13.12 4.54 23.64
CA LYS A 62 -13.86 3.28 23.44
C LYS A 62 -14.69 3.29 22.16
N GLN A 63 -14.96 4.46 21.60
CA GLN A 63 -15.75 4.59 20.39
C GLN A 63 -14.89 4.34 19.14
N GLU A 64 -14.69 3.07 18.79
CA GLU A 64 -13.89 2.60 17.64
C GLU A 64 -14.39 3.17 16.28
N GLY A 65 -15.68 3.50 16.20
CA GLY A 65 -16.27 4.13 15.02
C GLY A 65 -15.74 5.52 14.70
N SER A 66 -15.14 6.21 15.68
CA SER A 66 -14.63 7.58 15.51
C SER A 66 -13.54 7.64 14.45
N GLU A 67 -12.62 6.67 14.44
CA GLU A 67 -11.51 6.63 13.48
C GLU A 67 -11.99 6.38 12.06
N LYS A 68 -13.08 5.63 11.86
CA LYS A 68 -13.69 5.49 10.53
C LYS A 68 -14.21 6.82 10.01
N LEU A 69 -14.86 7.61 10.87
CA LEU A 69 -15.35 8.94 10.50
C LEU A 69 -14.18 9.91 10.23
N VAL A 70 -13.11 9.83 11.03
CA VAL A 70 -11.86 10.58 10.81
C VAL A 70 -11.21 10.20 9.47
N LEU A 71 -11.15 8.91 9.13
CA LEU A 71 -10.65 8.42 7.85
C LEU A 71 -11.49 8.96 6.69
N PHE A 72 -12.83 8.94 6.81
CA PHE A 72 -13.71 9.50 5.79
C PHE A 72 -13.49 11.01 5.62
N LEU A 73 -13.31 11.78 6.69
CA LEU A 73 -12.96 13.20 6.59
C LEU A 73 -11.65 13.40 5.82
N ALA A 74 -10.59 12.68 6.21
CA ALA A 74 -9.29 12.74 5.54
C ALA A 74 -9.40 12.42 4.04
N GLU A 75 -10.13 11.37 3.68
CA GLU A 75 -10.33 10.96 2.29
C GLU A 75 -11.08 12.03 1.49
N LYS A 76 -12.17 12.59 2.05
CA LYS A 76 -12.96 13.64 1.39
C LYS A 76 -12.13 14.90 1.14
N LEU A 77 -11.33 15.31 2.12
CA LEU A 77 -10.43 16.46 1.96
C LEU A 77 -9.31 16.19 0.97
N ALA A 78 -8.72 14.99 0.97
CA ALA A 78 -7.71 14.61 -0.02
C ALA A 78 -8.24 14.70 -1.46
N ARG A 79 -9.52 14.33 -1.69
CA ARG A 79 -10.18 14.41 -2.99
C ARG A 79 -10.42 15.85 -3.47
N LYS A 80 -10.42 16.85 -2.58
CA LYS A 80 -10.48 18.29 -2.94
C LYS A 80 -9.15 18.78 -3.51
N VAL A 81 -8.03 18.18 -3.10
CA VAL A 81 -6.69 18.55 -3.56
C VAL A 81 -6.48 18.03 -4.99
N LYS A 82 -6.48 18.95 -5.96
CA LYS A 82 -6.22 18.59 -7.36
C LYS A 82 -4.75 18.21 -7.52
N ARG A 83 -4.49 17.05 -8.13
CA ARG A 83 -3.12 16.65 -8.48
C ARG A 83 -2.63 17.50 -9.63
N VAL A 84 -1.58 18.26 -9.37
CA VAL A 84 -0.88 19.04 -10.40
C VAL A 84 0.28 18.20 -10.94
N LYS A 85 0.50 18.22 -12.25
CA LYS A 85 1.67 17.55 -12.86
C LYS A 85 2.95 18.31 -12.44
N PRO A 86 4.12 17.64 -12.37
CA PRO A 86 5.38 18.24 -11.90
C PRO A 86 5.78 19.57 -12.56
N ASP A 87 5.30 19.85 -13.78
CA ASP A 87 5.65 21.06 -14.55
C ASP A 87 4.44 21.94 -14.93
N ALA A 88 3.27 21.69 -14.34
CA ALA A 88 2.09 22.50 -14.62
C ALA A 88 2.01 23.72 -13.69
N ALA A 89 1.62 24.87 -14.25
CA ALA A 89 1.33 26.07 -13.45
C ALA A 89 0.28 25.74 -12.38
N VAL A 90 0.64 25.95 -11.12
CA VAL A 90 -0.28 25.79 -9.98
C VAL A 90 -1.14 27.04 -9.93
N ASP A 91 -2.47 26.88 -9.99
CA ASP A 91 -3.40 27.97 -9.73
C ASP A 91 -3.17 28.49 -8.30
N PRO A 92 -2.83 29.79 -8.11
CA PRO A 92 -2.59 30.37 -6.79
C PRO A 92 -3.76 30.22 -5.82
N ASN A 93 -4.99 30.04 -6.33
CA ASN A 93 -6.20 29.84 -5.53
C ASN A 93 -6.60 28.36 -5.40
N ALA A 94 -5.75 27.44 -5.85
CA ALA A 94 -6.03 26.02 -5.75
C ALA A 94 -6.10 25.57 -4.29
N TYR A 95 -7.04 24.67 -4.01
CA TYR A 95 -7.10 23.98 -2.73
C TYR A 95 -5.88 23.05 -2.56
N THR A 96 -4.98 23.41 -1.65
CA THR A 96 -3.69 22.74 -1.44
C THR A 96 -3.74 21.67 -0.34
N ALA A 97 -2.67 20.89 -0.23
CA ALA A 97 -2.46 19.99 0.90
C ALA A 97 -2.45 20.73 2.24
N ALA A 98 -1.87 21.94 2.31
CA ALA A 98 -1.87 22.75 3.52
C ALA A 98 -3.31 23.17 3.90
N ASN A 99 -4.13 23.57 2.92
CA ASN A 99 -5.54 23.86 3.19
C ASN A 99 -6.29 22.64 3.73
N ALA A 100 -5.99 21.44 3.23
CA ALA A 100 -6.57 20.20 3.75
C ALA A 100 -6.15 19.89 5.18
N GLU A 101 -4.89 20.12 5.54
CA GLU A 101 -4.38 19.93 6.90
C GLU A 101 -4.97 20.96 7.90
N ASP A 102 -5.17 22.20 7.46
CA ASP A 102 -5.83 23.23 8.26
C ASP A 102 -7.33 22.93 8.44
N GLU A 103 -8.01 22.51 7.37
CA GLU A 103 -9.44 22.19 7.39
C GLU A 103 -9.71 20.96 8.25
N ILE A 104 -8.89 19.90 8.16
CA ILE A 104 -9.08 18.71 9.02
C ILE A 104 -8.88 19.05 10.51
N THR A 105 -7.93 19.93 10.83
CA THR A 105 -7.69 20.39 12.21
C THR A 105 -8.94 21.09 12.77
N LYS A 106 -9.58 21.94 11.95
CA LYS A 106 -10.82 22.65 12.31
C LYS A 106 -12.01 21.71 12.42
N LEU A 107 -12.21 20.81 11.45
CA LEU A 107 -13.34 19.87 11.45
C LEU A 107 -13.27 18.88 12.61
N LEU A 108 -12.07 18.56 13.10
CA LEU A 108 -11.86 17.75 14.30
C LEU A 108 -11.90 18.57 15.60
N ARG A 109 -12.04 19.90 15.53
CA ARG A 109 -12.07 20.80 16.70
C ARG A 109 -10.88 20.58 17.64
N LEU A 110 -9.68 20.41 17.06
CA LEU A 110 -8.50 20.04 17.86
C LEU A 110 -8.07 21.14 18.85
N GLU A 111 -8.32 22.41 18.53
CA GLU A 111 -8.05 23.53 19.45
C GLU A 111 -8.97 23.51 20.68
N GLU A 112 -10.25 23.19 20.46
CA GLU A 112 -11.23 23.03 21.55
C GLU A 112 -10.90 21.82 22.43
N ASN A 113 -10.27 20.80 21.84
CA ASN A 113 -9.90 19.54 22.50
C ASN A 113 -8.38 19.42 22.71
N LYS A 114 -7.68 20.54 22.89
CA LYS A 114 -6.21 20.57 23.03
C LYS A 114 -5.68 19.78 24.23
N ASP A 115 -6.47 19.70 25.29
CA ASP A 115 -6.10 19.02 26.54
C ASP A 115 -6.42 17.51 26.52
N SER A 116 -7.10 17.03 25.47
CA SER A 116 -7.46 15.61 25.31
C SER A 116 -6.39 14.85 24.53
N LEU A 117 -5.70 13.93 25.21
CA LEU A 117 -4.67 13.10 24.59
C LEU A 117 -5.21 12.30 23.40
N ILE A 118 -6.36 11.64 23.54
CA ILE A 118 -6.95 10.84 22.46
C ILE A 118 -7.40 11.71 21.29
N ALA A 119 -7.92 12.93 21.53
CA ALA A 119 -8.28 13.83 20.45
C ALA A 119 -7.05 14.31 19.67
N GLN A 120 -5.96 14.64 20.37
CA GLN A 120 -4.70 15.00 19.72
C GLN A 120 -4.09 13.82 18.96
N ALA A 121 -4.13 12.60 19.52
CA ALA A 121 -3.70 11.39 18.83
C ALA A 121 -4.53 11.12 17.55
N ARG A 122 -5.86 11.28 17.62
CA ARG A 122 -6.76 11.20 16.46
C ARG A 122 -6.47 12.30 15.45
N GLY A 123 -6.10 13.51 15.90
CA GLY A 123 -5.65 14.60 15.04
C GLY A 123 -4.40 14.25 14.24
N PHE A 124 -3.36 13.73 14.89
CA PHE A 124 -2.17 13.23 14.20
C PHE A 124 -2.49 12.06 13.27
N PHE A 125 -3.34 11.14 13.70
CA PHE A 125 -3.78 10.02 12.88
C PHE A 125 -4.49 10.51 11.61
N ALA A 126 -5.41 11.47 11.74
CA ALA A 126 -6.11 12.09 10.63
C ALA A 126 -5.15 12.74 9.62
N LYS A 127 -4.16 13.49 10.11
CA LYS A 127 -3.15 14.13 9.28
C LYS A 127 -2.24 13.12 8.58
N GLY A 128 -1.85 12.05 9.27
CA GLY A 128 -1.08 10.94 8.67
C GLY A 128 -1.86 10.23 7.57
N GLN A 129 -3.15 9.95 7.79
CA GLN A 129 -4.04 9.34 6.79
C GLN A 129 -4.29 10.27 5.60
N LEU A 130 -4.51 11.56 5.85
CA LEU A 130 -4.62 12.58 4.81
C LEU A 130 -3.36 12.60 3.94
N ALA A 131 -2.17 12.63 4.55
CA ALA A 131 -0.91 12.56 3.82
C ALA A 131 -0.77 11.26 3.01
N ALA A 132 -1.21 10.13 3.55
CA ALA A 132 -1.23 8.85 2.82
C ALA A 132 -2.15 8.90 1.58
N PHE A 133 -3.36 9.47 1.69
CA PHE A 133 -4.26 9.67 0.54
C PHE A 133 -3.69 10.63 -0.51
N LEU A 134 -2.92 11.63 -0.06
CA LEU A 134 -2.19 12.56 -0.92
C LEU A 134 -0.90 11.95 -1.52
N ARG A 135 -0.55 10.71 -1.14
CA ARG A 135 0.69 10.01 -1.55
C ARG A 135 1.95 10.75 -1.12
N ASP A 136 1.91 11.35 0.06
CA ASP A 136 3.08 11.94 0.73
C ASP A 136 3.55 11.00 1.86
N PRO A 137 4.42 10.01 1.54
CA PRO A 137 4.90 9.06 2.53
C PRO A 137 5.79 9.71 3.59
N VAL A 138 6.39 10.88 3.31
CA VAL A 138 7.26 11.59 4.25
C VAL A 138 6.41 12.24 5.34
N LYS A 139 5.34 12.96 4.97
CA LYS A 139 4.40 13.53 5.94
C LYS A 139 3.60 12.47 6.69
N SER A 140 3.19 11.40 6.00
CA SER A 140 2.50 10.27 6.65
C SER A 140 3.38 9.67 7.75
N ASP A 141 4.65 9.39 7.44
CA ASP A 141 5.63 8.90 8.41
C ASP A 141 5.86 9.89 9.56
N PHE A 142 5.98 11.18 9.26
CA PHE A 142 6.14 12.23 10.26
C PHE A 142 4.99 12.22 11.29
N TYR A 143 3.74 12.18 10.83
CA TYR A 143 2.58 12.21 11.72
C TYR A 143 2.39 10.91 12.51
N PHE A 144 2.62 9.75 11.90
CA PHE A 144 2.56 8.48 12.63
C PHE A 144 3.69 8.34 13.66
N LYS A 145 4.89 8.89 13.38
CA LYS A 145 5.95 9.00 14.39
C LYS A 145 5.61 9.92 15.54
N LYS A 146 4.84 11.00 15.30
CA LYS A 146 4.32 11.81 16.41
C LYS A 146 3.39 11.02 17.32
N ILE A 147 2.65 10.05 16.79
CA ILE A 147 1.82 9.16 17.62
C ILE A 147 2.72 8.24 18.45
N SER A 148 3.62 7.51 17.82
CA SER A 148 4.47 6.54 18.54
C SER A 148 5.48 7.15 19.50
N ALA A 149 5.85 8.42 19.31
CA ALA A 149 6.77 9.12 20.21
C ALA A 149 6.08 9.73 21.44
N ASN A 150 4.79 10.07 21.36
CA ASN A 150 4.12 10.90 22.37
C ASN A 150 2.97 10.20 23.10
N TYR A 151 2.51 9.04 22.63
CA TYR A 151 1.36 8.35 23.20
C TYR A 151 1.68 6.89 23.51
N LYS A 152 1.14 6.41 24.63
CA LYS A 152 1.25 5.02 25.06
C LYS A 152 0.12 4.19 24.45
N ALA A 153 0.29 2.88 24.45
CA ALA A 153 -0.72 1.98 23.89
C ALA A 153 -2.08 2.11 24.62
N GLU A 154 -2.03 2.30 25.96
CA GLU A 154 -3.20 2.55 26.80
C GLU A 154 -3.89 3.90 26.56
N GLU A 155 -3.35 4.78 25.72
CA GLU A 155 -3.98 6.06 25.37
C GLU A 155 -4.66 6.02 24.00
N LEU A 156 -4.45 4.95 23.24
CA LEU A 156 -4.85 4.85 21.83
C LEU A 156 -5.99 3.86 21.64
N SER A 157 -6.81 4.10 20.62
CA SER A 157 -7.83 3.16 20.17
C SER A 157 -7.22 1.99 19.40
N PRO A 158 -7.90 0.83 19.30
CA PRO A 158 -7.39 -0.31 18.55
C PRO A 158 -7.13 -0.01 17.08
N THR A 159 -7.92 0.88 16.46
CA THR A 159 -7.70 1.35 15.08
C THR A 159 -6.34 2.05 14.92
N ILE A 160 -6.01 2.98 15.82
CA ILE A 160 -4.74 3.71 15.77
C ILE A 160 -3.58 2.75 16.04
N LEU A 161 -3.71 1.89 17.05
CA LEU A 161 -2.70 0.87 17.37
C LEU A 161 -2.40 -0.02 16.16
N ALA A 162 -3.45 -0.50 15.49
CA ALA A 162 -3.36 -1.39 14.34
C ALA A 162 -2.64 -0.72 13.16
N ILE A 163 -3.09 0.46 12.75
CA ILE A 163 -2.60 1.11 11.53
C ILE A 163 -1.21 1.73 11.75
N VAL A 164 -0.99 2.37 12.90
CA VAL A 164 0.33 2.94 13.23
C VAL A 164 1.33 1.81 13.50
N GLY A 165 0.92 0.73 14.17
CA GLY A 165 1.74 -0.46 14.38
C GLY A 165 2.19 -1.10 13.06
N ASP A 166 1.28 -1.27 12.10
CA ASP A 166 1.60 -1.78 10.76
C ASP A 166 2.60 -0.88 10.03
N HIS A 167 2.39 0.44 10.07
CA HIS A 167 3.30 1.41 9.46
C HIS A 167 4.72 1.30 10.06
N MET A 168 4.82 1.21 11.38
CA MET A 168 6.08 1.05 12.09
C MET A 168 6.76 -0.27 11.77
N LEU A 169 6.00 -1.37 11.73
CA LEU A 169 6.52 -2.69 11.35
C LEU A 169 7.09 -2.68 9.93
N ALA A 170 6.40 -2.04 8.97
CA ALA A 170 6.88 -1.88 7.60
C ALA A 170 8.19 -1.07 7.49
N LYS A 171 8.48 -0.21 8.47
CA LYS A 171 9.76 0.54 8.59
C LYS A 171 10.84 -0.21 9.37
N GLY A 172 10.55 -1.40 9.88
CA GLY A 172 11.48 -2.19 10.68
C GLY A 172 11.53 -1.79 12.16
N GLU A 173 10.64 -0.92 12.63
CA GLU A 173 10.53 -0.49 14.03
C GLU A 173 9.82 -1.56 14.90
N THR A 174 10.33 -2.80 14.82
CA THR A 174 9.69 -4.01 15.35
C THR A 174 9.36 -3.95 16.84
N LYS A 175 10.25 -3.39 17.67
CA LYS A 175 10.04 -3.30 19.13
C LYS A 175 8.84 -2.44 19.49
N ASN A 176 8.72 -1.28 18.87
CA ASN A 176 7.64 -0.35 19.18
C ASN A 176 6.30 -0.85 18.60
N SER A 177 6.32 -1.43 17.39
CA SER A 177 5.12 -2.06 16.82
C SER A 177 4.62 -3.26 17.63
N GLU A 178 5.55 -4.05 18.20
CA GLU A 178 5.21 -5.21 19.02
C GLU A 178 4.31 -4.84 20.21
N GLY A 179 4.65 -3.76 20.92
CA GLY A 179 3.86 -3.29 22.07
C GLY A 179 2.42 -2.92 21.69
N TYR A 180 2.20 -2.33 20.51
CA TYR A 180 0.86 -1.98 20.02
C TYR A 180 0.03 -3.22 19.72
N PHE A 181 0.62 -4.19 19.02
CA PHE A 181 -0.07 -5.43 18.69
C PHE A 181 -0.33 -6.30 19.94
N GLN A 182 0.60 -6.34 20.90
CA GLN A 182 0.38 -6.97 22.21
C GLN A 182 -0.79 -6.33 22.94
N TYR A 183 -0.86 -5.00 22.96
CA TYR A 183 -1.95 -4.31 23.63
C TYR A 183 -3.33 -4.62 23.00
N ILE A 184 -3.41 -4.69 21.66
CA ILE A 184 -4.62 -5.15 20.96
C ILE A 184 -5.00 -6.57 21.42
N MET A 185 -4.01 -7.47 21.47
CA MET A 185 -4.21 -8.87 21.84
C MET A 185 -4.61 -9.07 23.31
N GLU A 186 -4.26 -8.14 24.20
CA GLU A 186 -4.59 -8.25 25.61
C GLU A 186 -5.93 -7.57 25.94
N HIS A 187 -6.23 -6.44 25.30
CA HIS A 187 -7.32 -5.55 25.71
C HIS A 187 -8.45 -5.40 24.67
N HIS A 188 -8.22 -5.81 23.42
CA HIS A 188 -9.11 -5.54 22.29
C HIS A 188 -9.37 -6.74 21.38
N ARG A 189 -9.37 -7.97 21.91
CA ARG A 189 -9.62 -9.20 21.12
C ARG A 189 -10.99 -9.27 20.43
N SER A 190 -11.97 -8.50 20.90
CA SER A 190 -13.29 -8.39 20.27
C SER A 190 -13.41 -7.24 19.27
N SER A 191 -12.36 -6.41 19.13
CA SER A 191 -12.36 -5.28 18.19
C SER A 191 -12.32 -5.79 16.75
N GLU A 192 -12.83 -4.99 15.82
CA GLU A 192 -12.70 -5.27 14.40
C GLU A 192 -11.25 -5.24 13.89
N TYR A 193 -10.33 -4.72 14.70
CA TYR A 193 -8.89 -4.66 14.44
C TYR A 193 -8.10 -5.74 15.19
N ALA A 194 -8.77 -6.71 15.83
CA ALA A 194 -8.10 -7.77 16.58
C ALA A 194 -7.13 -8.60 15.70
N ASP A 195 -7.48 -8.80 14.43
CA ASP A 195 -6.67 -9.55 13.47
C ASP A 195 -5.33 -8.86 13.10
N TYR A 196 -5.23 -7.53 13.27
CA TYR A 196 -3.95 -6.81 13.19
C TYR A 196 -3.00 -7.21 14.31
N GLY A 197 -3.52 -7.43 15.52
CA GLY A 197 -2.72 -7.93 16.65
C GLY A 197 -2.07 -9.28 16.31
N PHE A 198 -2.88 -10.22 15.80
CA PHE A 198 -2.40 -11.53 15.36
C PHE A 198 -1.40 -11.43 14.21
N ALA A 199 -1.73 -10.71 13.14
CA ALA A 199 -0.88 -10.57 11.97
C ALA A 199 0.47 -9.90 12.30
N GLY A 200 0.43 -8.80 13.05
CA GLY A 200 1.61 -8.04 13.44
C GLY A 200 2.55 -8.84 14.33
N LEU A 201 2.03 -9.50 15.38
CA LEU A 201 2.86 -10.36 16.23
C LEU A 201 3.41 -11.56 15.47
N ALA A 202 2.61 -12.20 14.63
CA ALA A 202 3.07 -13.36 13.88
C ALA A 202 4.18 -13.00 12.87
N GLU A 203 4.09 -11.85 12.17
CA GLU A 203 5.18 -11.36 11.31
C GLU A 203 6.44 -11.02 12.14
N ILE A 204 6.30 -10.39 13.31
CA ILE A 204 7.43 -10.12 14.20
C ILE A 204 8.09 -11.42 14.66
N ARG A 205 7.32 -12.44 15.01
CA ARG A 205 7.84 -13.78 15.35
C ARG A 205 8.55 -14.44 14.16
N LEU A 206 8.04 -14.28 12.94
CA LEU A 206 8.74 -14.73 11.72
C LEU A 206 10.09 -14.03 11.56
N ILE A 207 10.15 -12.70 11.71
CA ILE A 207 11.40 -11.91 11.63
C ILE A 207 12.40 -12.37 12.69
N GLN A 208 11.92 -12.67 13.89
CA GLN A 208 12.72 -13.22 15.00
C GLN A 208 13.09 -14.71 14.83
N LYS A 209 12.71 -15.35 13.70
CA LYS A 209 12.89 -16.78 13.42
C LYS A 209 12.20 -17.72 14.40
N LYS A 210 11.22 -17.22 15.14
CA LYS A 210 10.36 -17.99 16.06
C LYS A 210 9.18 -18.57 15.28
N TYR A 211 9.48 -19.46 14.34
CA TYR A 211 8.50 -19.93 13.34
C TYR A 211 7.32 -20.66 13.96
N LYS A 212 7.54 -21.43 15.03
CA LYS A 212 6.46 -22.11 15.74
C LYS A 212 5.50 -21.11 16.40
N GLU A 213 6.00 -20.11 17.12
CA GLU A 213 5.17 -19.07 17.73
C GLU A 213 4.39 -18.27 16.68
N ALA A 214 5.02 -17.96 15.53
CA ALA A 214 4.33 -17.32 14.42
C ALA A 214 3.18 -18.19 13.87
N LEU A 215 3.43 -19.49 13.70
CA LEU A 215 2.42 -20.46 13.24
C LEU A 215 1.26 -20.56 14.23
N ASP A 216 1.55 -20.68 15.53
CA ASP A 216 0.55 -20.84 16.58
C ASP A 216 -0.38 -19.62 16.63
N LEU A 217 0.16 -18.39 16.51
CA LEU A 217 -0.63 -17.16 16.41
C LEU A 217 -1.56 -17.16 15.18
N CYS A 218 -1.06 -17.56 14.01
CA CYS A 218 -1.88 -17.59 12.81
C CYS A 218 -2.99 -18.64 12.88
N VAL A 219 -2.70 -19.81 13.45
CA VAL A 219 -3.69 -20.87 13.65
C VAL A 219 -4.75 -20.42 14.65
N GLU A 220 -4.35 -19.82 15.77
CA GLU A 220 -5.29 -19.27 16.76
C GLU A 220 -6.24 -18.23 16.15
N ALA A 221 -5.73 -17.32 15.31
CA ALA A 221 -6.56 -16.33 14.64
C ALA A 221 -7.59 -16.97 13.71
N ILE A 222 -7.17 -17.95 12.90
CA ILE A 222 -8.02 -18.64 11.93
C ILE A 222 -9.08 -19.50 12.63
N ASP A 223 -8.67 -20.32 13.60
CA ASP A 223 -9.54 -21.28 14.27
C ASP A 223 -10.60 -20.58 15.14
N ASN A 224 -10.28 -19.42 15.71
CA ASN A 224 -11.21 -18.61 16.48
C ASN A 224 -12.02 -17.61 15.62
N GLY A 225 -11.85 -17.61 14.30
CA GLY A 225 -12.57 -16.69 13.40
C GLY A 225 -12.18 -15.21 13.56
N VAL A 226 -11.00 -14.93 14.12
CA VAL A 226 -10.43 -13.57 14.24
C VAL A 226 -9.66 -13.23 12.96
N VAL A 227 -10.35 -13.34 11.83
CA VAL A 227 -9.83 -13.10 10.49
C VAL A 227 -10.78 -12.15 9.77
N MET A 228 -10.35 -10.90 9.57
CA MET A 228 -11.16 -9.86 8.91
C MET A 228 -10.35 -9.15 7.83
N SER A 229 -9.80 -7.97 8.12
CA SER A 229 -8.99 -7.21 7.17
C SER A 229 -7.64 -7.86 6.86
N LYS A 230 -7.12 -8.68 7.77
CA LYS A 230 -5.78 -9.28 7.75
C LYS A 230 -5.74 -10.76 7.43
N GLU A 231 -6.87 -11.38 7.08
CA GLU A 231 -6.91 -12.82 6.79
C GLU A 231 -5.83 -13.27 5.80
N LYS A 232 -5.72 -12.55 4.68
CA LYS A 232 -4.72 -12.83 3.64
C LYS A 232 -3.29 -12.76 4.20
N ASP A 233 -3.00 -11.78 5.02
CA ASP A 233 -1.66 -11.58 5.60
C ASP A 233 -1.36 -12.69 6.62
N ILE A 234 -2.34 -13.04 7.47
CA ILE A 234 -2.25 -14.14 8.44
C ILE A 234 -1.97 -15.48 7.73
N ARG A 235 -2.71 -15.80 6.66
CA ARG A 235 -2.48 -17.02 5.87
C ARG A 235 -1.11 -17.02 5.19
N PHE A 236 -0.67 -15.88 4.68
CA PHE A 236 0.65 -15.76 4.07
C PHE A 236 1.78 -15.96 5.09
N ILE A 237 1.63 -15.42 6.30
CA ILE A 237 2.54 -15.62 7.43
C ILE A 237 2.56 -17.09 7.85
N LYS A 238 1.39 -17.72 8.00
CA LYS A 238 1.23 -19.16 8.27
C LYS A 238 2.02 -20.01 7.27
N ALA A 239 1.83 -19.76 5.97
CA ALA A 239 2.50 -20.48 4.90
C ALA A 239 4.03 -20.32 4.97
N ARG A 240 4.52 -19.10 5.24
CA ARG A 240 5.96 -18.84 5.46
C ARG A 240 6.51 -19.56 6.69
N ALA A 241 5.77 -19.57 7.80
CA ALA A 241 6.17 -20.28 9.02
C ALA A 241 6.29 -21.78 8.77
N LEU A 242 5.32 -22.38 8.07
CA LEU A 242 5.35 -23.79 7.66
C LEU A 242 6.56 -24.10 6.76
N ALA A 243 6.83 -23.24 5.77
CA ALA A 243 7.96 -23.40 4.87
C ALA A 243 9.31 -23.33 5.61
N GLU A 244 9.46 -22.41 6.55
CA GLU A 244 10.68 -22.31 7.37
C GLU A 244 10.85 -23.49 8.33
N MET A 245 9.75 -24.10 8.76
CA MET A 245 9.75 -25.36 9.51
C MET A 245 9.91 -26.60 8.64
N LYS A 246 10.15 -26.45 7.32
CA LYS A 246 10.27 -27.53 6.32
C LYS A 246 9.02 -28.39 6.17
N LYS A 247 7.86 -27.89 6.59
CA LYS A 247 6.54 -28.49 6.34
C LYS A 247 6.05 -28.10 4.95
N TYR A 248 6.79 -28.53 3.93
CA TYR A 248 6.62 -28.07 2.55
C TYR A 248 5.26 -28.45 1.93
N PRO A 249 4.70 -29.66 2.15
CA PRO A 249 3.37 -30.00 1.63
C PRO A 249 2.29 -29.04 2.12
N GLU A 250 2.29 -28.75 3.42
CA GLU A 250 1.31 -27.85 4.07
C GLU A 250 1.53 -26.40 3.63
N ALA A 251 2.79 -25.95 3.58
CA ALA A 251 3.12 -24.61 3.10
C ALA A 251 2.71 -24.40 1.65
N LYS A 252 2.95 -25.40 0.79
CA LYS A 252 2.58 -25.36 -0.64
C LYS A 252 1.07 -25.25 -0.81
N ALA A 253 0.29 -26.05 -0.08
CA ALA A 253 -1.18 -25.98 -0.12
C ALA A 253 -1.69 -24.57 0.26
N GLU A 254 -1.14 -23.96 1.32
CA GLU A 254 -1.52 -22.61 1.72
C GLU A 254 -1.13 -21.54 0.68
N PHE A 255 0.09 -21.59 0.12
CA PHE A 255 0.50 -20.64 -0.92
C PHE A 255 -0.33 -20.77 -2.20
N GLU A 256 -0.69 -21.98 -2.60
CA GLU A 256 -1.53 -22.24 -3.77
C GLU A 256 -2.97 -21.77 -3.55
N GLU A 257 -3.52 -21.96 -2.34
CA GLU A 257 -4.82 -21.40 -1.94
C GLU A 257 -4.80 -19.88 -2.06
N ILE A 258 -3.80 -19.22 -1.48
CA ILE A 258 -3.70 -17.76 -1.54
C ILE A 258 -3.57 -17.27 -2.98
N ALA A 259 -2.80 -17.98 -3.81
CA ALA A 259 -2.55 -17.60 -5.19
C ALA A 259 -3.79 -17.78 -6.11
N LYS A 260 -4.69 -18.71 -5.79
CA LYS A 260 -5.93 -18.94 -6.57
C LYS A 260 -7.11 -18.05 -6.12
N THR A 261 -7.11 -17.56 -4.88
CA THR A 261 -8.15 -16.65 -4.37
C THR A 261 -8.13 -15.33 -5.12
N LYS A 262 -9.23 -15.01 -5.81
CA LYS A 262 -9.34 -13.87 -6.74
C LYS A 262 -9.22 -12.54 -5.99
N GLU A 263 -9.78 -12.47 -4.80
CA GLU A 263 -9.82 -11.29 -3.93
C GLU A 263 -8.43 -10.91 -3.41
N TRP A 264 -7.53 -11.88 -3.30
CA TRP A 264 -6.17 -11.69 -2.78
C TRP A 264 -5.13 -11.49 -3.88
N LYS A 265 -5.59 -11.46 -5.14
CA LYS A 265 -4.73 -11.28 -6.31
C LYS A 265 -3.94 -9.98 -6.23
N GLY A 266 -2.62 -10.08 -6.17
CA GLY A 266 -1.77 -8.91 -6.10
C GLY A 266 -0.36 -9.20 -5.60
N GLU A 267 0.15 -8.31 -4.75
CA GLU A 267 1.52 -8.40 -4.24
C GLU A 267 1.75 -9.71 -3.49
N THR A 268 0.77 -10.13 -2.68
CA THR A 268 0.81 -11.40 -1.96
C THR A 268 0.93 -12.59 -2.91
N THR A 269 0.29 -12.58 -4.08
CA THR A 269 0.43 -13.64 -5.09
C THR A 269 1.86 -13.72 -5.64
N ALA A 270 2.51 -12.57 -5.86
CA ALA A 270 3.92 -12.53 -6.24
C ALA A 270 4.82 -13.12 -5.14
N GLY A 271 4.52 -12.80 -3.88
CA GLY A 271 5.15 -13.41 -2.72
C GLY A 271 4.96 -14.93 -2.65
N CYS A 272 3.75 -15.43 -2.91
CA CYS A 272 3.45 -16.86 -2.91
C CYS A 272 4.27 -17.59 -3.98
N LEU A 273 4.30 -17.06 -5.20
CA LEU A 273 5.11 -17.64 -6.30
C LEU A 273 6.60 -17.65 -5.96
N TYR A 274 7.11 -16.58 -5.35
CA TYR A 274 8.48 -16.55 -4.87
C TYR A 274 8.75 -17.64 -3.84
N TRP A 275 7.91 -17.78 -2.81
CA TRP A 275 8.09 -18.79 -1.77
C TRP A 275 7.94 -20.22 -2.28
N LEU A 276 7.05 -20.47 -3.25
CA LEU A 276 7.00 -21.75 -3.96
C LEU A 276 8.35 -22.06 -4.62
N GLY A 277 8.96 -21.08 -5.30
CA GLY A 277 10.32 -21.23 -5.84
C GLY A 277 11.38 -21.51 -4.78
N VAL A 278 11.34 -20.80 -3.65
CA VAL A 278 12.26 -21.02 -2.51
C VAL A 278 12.14 -22.44 -1.96
N MET A 279 10.93 -22.98 -1.84
CA MET A 279 10.71 -24.33 -1.34
C MET A 279 11.20 -25.40 -2.32
N GLU A 280 10.97 -25.22 -3.62
CA GLU A 280 11.51 -26.14 -4.64
C GLU A 280 13.05 -26.12 -4.66
N GLU A 281 13.65 -24.93 -4.55
CA GLU A 281 15.11 -24.77 -4.44
C GLU A 281 15.67 -25.51 -3.22
N ARG A 282 15.05 -25.35 -2.05
CA ARG A 282 15.47 -26.02 -0.81
C ARG A 282 15.35 -27.56 -0.88
N GLN A 283 14.51 -28.07 -1.79
CA GLN A 283 14.33 -29.51 -2.04
C GLN A 283 15.25 -30.02 -3.16
N GLY A 284 16.02 -29.15 -3.81
CA GLY A 284 16.92 -29.51 -4.92
C GLY A 284 16.25 -29.48 -6.31
N ASN A 285 14.97 -29.12 -6.39
CA ASN A 285 14.20 -29.03 -7.62
C ASN A 285 14.49 -27.70 -8.34
N ASN A 286 15.75 -27.51 -8.76
CA ASN A 286 16.25 -26.22 -9.23
C ASN A 286 15.55 -25.72 -10.51
N ALA A 287 15.14 -26.62 -11.41
CA ALA A 287 14.44 -26.25 -12.64
C ALA A 287 13.04 -25.68 -12.34
N GLU A 288 12.26 -26.38 -11.51
CA GLU A 288 10.96 -25.92 -11.01
C GLU A 288 11.08 -24.61 -10.23
N ALA A 289 12.10 -24.47 -9.39
CA ALA A 289 12.35 -23.23 -8.65
C ALA A 289 12.54 -22.03 -9.60
N VAL A 290 13.35 -22.20 -10.65
CA VAL A 290 13.53 -21.20 -11.70
C VAL A 290 12.20 -20.87 -12.40
N ALA A 291 11.35 -21.87 -12.68
CA ALA A 291 10.05 -21.64 -13.31
C ALA A 291 9.14 -20.75 -12.42
N TYR A 292 9.12 -21.00 -11.11
CA TYR A 292 8.38 -20.17 -10.16
C TYR A 292 8.96 -18.75 -10.06
N TYR A 293 10.29 -18.61 -9.97
CA TYR A 293 10.94 -17.29 -9.95
C TYR A 293 10.64 -16.49 -11.22
N ARG A 294 10.68 -17.12 -12.39
CA ARG A 294 10.27 -16.52 -13.68
C ARG A 294 8.84 -16.00 -13.63
N ARG A 295 7.90 -16.81 -13.14
CA ARG A 295 6.49 -16.40 -12.99
C ARG A 295 6.36 -15.19 -12.07
N THR A 296 7.15 -15.10 -11.00
CA THR A 296 7.17 -13.94 -10.10
C THR A 296 7.54 -12.67 -10.85
N TYR A 297 8.68 -12.62 -11.53
CA TYR A 297 9.14 -11.35 -12.13
C TYR A 297 8.51 -11.03 -13.50
N GLN A 298 8.04 -12.02 -14.26
CA GLN A 298 7.41 -11.79 -15.56
C GLN A 298 5.94 -11.36 -15.43
N ALA A 299 5.17 -12.05 -14.59
CA ALA A 299 3.74 -11.74 -14.41
C ALA A 299 3.50 -10.58 -13.44
N TRP A 300 4.43 -10.35 -12.50
CA TRP A 300 4.24 -9.41 -11.39
C TRP A 300 5.30 -8.32 -11.31
N LYS A 301 5.84 -7.90 -12.46
CA LYS A 301 6.84 -6.82 -12.60
C LYS A 301 6.51 -5.51 -11.87
N LYS A 302 5.23 -5.27 -11.55
CA LYS A 302 4.81 -4.07 -10.81
C LYS A 302 5.18 -4.10 -9.32
N TYR A 303 5.40 -5.27 -8.73
CA TYR A 303 5.78 -5.42 -7.31
C TYR A 303 7.29 -5.59 -7.21
N GLU A 304 7.98 -4.47 -7.01
CA GLU A 304 9.44 -4.34 -7.11
C GLU A 304 10.17 -5.31 -6.19
N LEU A 305 9.76 -5.40 -4.92
CA LEU A 305 10.37 -6.28 -3.92
C LEU A 305 10.39 -7.74 -4.39
N TRP A 306 9.24 -8.29 -4.78
CA TRP A 306 9.14 -9.69 -5.20
C TRP A 306 9.75 -9.93 -6.57
N SER A 307 9.62 -8.97 -7.49
CA SER A 307 10.25 -9.05 -8.80
C SER A 307 11.76 -9.11 -8.67
N ALA A 308 12.36 -8.25 -7.85
CA ALA A 308 13.81 -8.20 -7.64
C ALA A 308 14.34 -9.51 -7.01
N LYS A 309 13.63 -10.02 -5.99
CA LYS A 309 13.92 -11.33 -5.37
C LYS A 309 13.81 -12.49 -6.37
N GLY A 310 12.79 -12.48 -7.23
CA GLY A 310 12.63 -13.49 -8.29
C GLY A 310 13.76 -13.46 -9.31
N TYR A 311 14.18 -12.28 -9.76
CA TYR A 311 15.32 -12.13 -10.67
C TYR A 311 16.61 -12.72 -10.07
N LEU A 312 16.93 -12.31 -8.84
CA LEU A 312 18.13 -12.75 -8.15
C LEU A 312 18.11 -14.26 -7.87
N GLY A 313 16.98 -14.81 -7.43
CA GLY A 313 16.81 -16.25 -7.21
C GLY A 313 17.07 -17.07 -8.48
N ALA A 314 16.45 -16.68 -9.59
CA ALA A 314 16.67 -17.34 -10.88
C ALA A 314 18.13 -17.22 -11.34
N ALA A 315 18.70 -16.01 -11.33
CA ALA A 315 20.09 -15.77 -11.74
C ALA A 315 21.09 -16.60 -10.93
N ARG A 316 20.88 -16.73 -9.61
CA ARG A 316 21.72 -17.53 -8.71
C ARG A 316 21.67 -19.01 -9.08
N LEU A 317 20.49 -19.56 -9.32
CA LEU A 317 20.34 -20.97 -9.69
C LEU A 317 20.98 -21.27 -11.05
N PHE A 318 20.79 -20.40 -12.04
CA PHE A 318 21.45 -20.51 -13.33
C PHE A 318 22.98 -20.51 -13.18
N ALA A 319 23.52 -19.59 -12.40
CA ALA A 319 24.97 -19.45 -12.23
C ALA A 319 25.62 -20.59 -11.43
N THR A 320 24.91 -21.20 -10.47
CA THR A 320 25.54 -22.07 -9.46
C THR A 320 25.07 -23.51 -9.46
N LYS A 321 23.79 -23.78 -9.77
CA LYS A 321 23.20 -25.13 -9.67
C LYS A 321 22.93 -25.76 -11.03
N LEU A 322 22.67 -24.95 -12.05
CA LEU A 322 22.37 -25.41 -13.40
C LEU A 322 23.54 -25.25 -14.38
N ASP A 323 24.64 -24.61 -13.96
CA ASP A 323 25.82 -24.27 -14.78
C ASP A 323 25.50 -23.53 -16.10
N GLN A 324 24.40 -22.79 -16.09
CA GLN A 324 23.86 -22.01 -17.20
C GLN A 324 24.28 -20.55 -17.07
N LYS A 325 25.60 -20.32 -17.16
CA LYS A 325 26.22 -19.01 -16.90
C LYS A 325 25.79 -17.93 -17.90
N LYS A 326 25.47 -18.32 -19.14
CA LYS A 326 25.00 -17.40 -20.17
C LYS A 326 23.61 -16.86 -19.82
N GLU A 327 22.70 -17.74 -19.44
CA GLU A 327 21.34 -17.44 -19.02
C GLU A 327 21.34 -16.58 -17.74
N ALA A 328 22.24 -16.87 -16.80
CA ALA A 328 22.43 -16.04 -15.63
C ALA A 328 22.80 -14.59 -16.01
N LYS A 329 23.74 -14.41 -16.94
CA LYS A 329 24.18 -13.08 -17.40
C LYS A 329 23.07 -12.33 -18.13
N GLU A 330 22.30 -13.01 -18.97
CA GLU A 330 21.15 -12.43 -19.68
C GLU A 330 20.09 -11.90 -18.69
N ILE A 331 19.74 -12.70 -17.69
CA ILE A 331 18.75 -12.32 -16.68
C ILE A 331 19.24 -11.18 -15.79
N ILE A 332 20.52 -11.18 -15.40
CA ILE A 332 21.10 -10.07 -14.64
C ILE A 332 21.08 -8.79 -15.47
N THR A 333 21.43 -8.87 -16.76
CA THR A 333 21.38 -7.71 -17.66
C THR A 333 19.97 -7.16 -17.79
N GLU A 334 18.97 -8.04 -17.94
CA GLU A 334 17.54 -7.64 -17.97
C GLU A 334 17.09 -7.01 -16.65
N MET A 335 17.52 -7.53 -15.51
CA MET A 335 17.20 -6.97 -14.19
C MET A 335 17.74 -5.54 -14.06
N LEU A 336 19.00 -5.33 -14.46
CA LEU A 336 19.70 -4.05 -14.33
C LEU A 336 19.24 -2.99 -15.33
N SER A 337 18.59 -3.39 -16.43
CA SER A 337 17.98 -2.45 -17.37
C SER A 337 16.63 -1.88 -16.89
N LYS A 338 16.11 -2.33 -15.74
CA LYS A 338 14.78 -1.93 -15.24
C LYS A 338 14.90 -0.85 -14.17
N ASP A 339 14.48 0.37 -14.51
CA ASP A 339 14.54 1.54 -13.61
C ASP A 339 13.95 1.32 -12.23
N ARG A 340 12.91 0.49 -12.13
CA ARG A 340 12.18 0.24 -10.88
C ARG A 340 12.88 -0.71 -9.92
N ILE A 341 13.84 -1.51 -10.39
CA ILE A 341 14.51 -2.52 -9.57
C ILE A 341 16.04 -2.49 -9.67
N LYS A 342 16.62 -1.69 -10.58
CA LYS A 342 18.07 -1.64 -10.80
C LYS A 342 18.86 -1.20 -9.57
N ASP A 343 18.24 -0.48 -8.64
CA ASP A 343 18.87 0.08 -7.45
C ASP A 343 18.52 -0.67 -6.15
N THR A 344 17.84 -1.82 -6.23
CA THR A 344 17.52 -2.61 -5.04
C THR A 344 18.75 -3.34 -4.49
N PRO A 345 18.72 -3.78 -3.21
CA PRO A 345 19.75 -4.64 -2.65
C PRO A 345 19.98 -5.90 -3.50
N GLU A 346 18.91 -6.52 -4.01
CA GLU A 346 19.00 -7.71 -4.86
C GLU A 346 19.71 -7.44 -6.19
N ALA A 347 19.49 -6.26 -6.80
CA ALA A 347 20.21 -5.87 -8.01
C ALA A 347 21.70 -5.67 -7.75
N THR A 348 22.04 -5.15 -6.57
CA THR A 348 23.44 -5.03 -6.15
C THR A 348 24.09 -6.40 -5.98
N GLU A 349 23.39 -7.35 -5.37
CA GLU A 349 23.86 -8.74 -5.26
C GLU A 349 24.00 -9.41 -6.65
N ALA A 350 23.06 -9.16 -7.56
CA ALA A 350 23.11 -9.65 -8.92
C ALA A 350 24.33 -9.11 -9.71
N ARG A 351 24.72 -7.84 -9.51
CA ARG A 351 25.96 -7.28 -10.09
C ARG A 351 27.22 -8.01 -9.60
N ILE A 352 27.26 -8.30 -8.30
CA ILE A 352 28.38 -9.05 -7.69
C ILE A 352 28.44 -10.46 -8.29
N LEU A 353 27.29 -11.14 -8.42
CA LEU A 353 27.19 -12.46 -9.03
C LEU A 353 27.73 -12.48 -10.47
N SER A 354 27.40 -11.48 -11.28
CA SER A 354 27.90 -11.34 -12.66
C SER A 354 29.42 -11.09 -12.75
N THR A 355 30.02 -10.51 -11.71
CA THR A 355 31.46 -10.21 -11.69
C THR A 355 32.25 -11.45 -11.27
N ASN A 356 31.74 -12.22 -10.31
CA ASN A 356 32.38 -13.44 -9.82
C ASN A 356 32.30 -14.59 -10.82
N SER A 357 31.23 -14.68 -11.62
CA SER A 357 31.12 -15.66 -12.70
C SER A 357 32.10 -15.42 -13.87
N ASN A 358 32.73 -14.24 -13.90
CA ASN A 358 33.63 -13.79 -14.95
C ASN A 358 35.13 -13.90 -14.58
N ARG A 359 35.48 -14.39 -13.37
CA ARG A 359 36.88 -14.68 -13.03
C ARG A 359 37.30 -16.00 -13.69
N PRO A 360 38.37 -16.02 -14.51
CA PRO A 360 38.94 -17.28 -14.98
C PRO A 360 39.43 -18.08 -13.76
N CYS A 361 39.13 -19.38 -13.73
CA CYS A 361 39.78 -20.31 -12.82
C CYS A 361 41.28 -20.24 -13.10
N VAL A 362 42.05 -19.60 -12.20
CA VAL A 362 43.50 -19.69 -12.23
C VAL A 362 43.82 -21.12 -11.76
N PRO A 363 44.43 -21.98 -12.59
CA PRO A 363 44.84 -23.29 -12.11
C PRO A 363 45.88 -23.10 -11.01
N LEU A 364 45.64 -23.73 -9.86
CA LEU A 364 46.63 -23.85 -8.79
C LEU A 364 47.89 -24.49 -9.38
N SER A 365 48.91 -23.69 -9.63
CA SER A 365 50.26 -24.17 -9.92
C SER A 365 50.76 -24.92 -8.69
N ALA A 366 50.97 -26.23 -8.86
CA ALA A 366 51.57 -27.07 -7.83
C ALA A 366 53.00 -26.57 -7.49
N PRO A 367 53.39 -26.54 -6.21
CA PRO A 367 54.75 -26.21 -5.84
C PRO A 367 55.69 -27.36 -6.24
N SER A 368 56.76 -27.00 -6.94
CA SER A 368 57.89 -27.83 -7.37
C SER A 368 58.77 -28.30 -6.23
#